data_AF-A0A9E3CQJ5-F1
#
_entry.id   AF-A0A9E3CQJ5-F1
#
_cell.length_a   1.000
_cell.length_b   1.000
_cell.length_c   1.000
_cell.angle_alpha   90.00
_cell.angle_beta   90.00
_cell.angle_gamma   90.00
#
_symmetry.space_group_name_H-M   'P 1'
#
loop_
_entity.id
_entity.type
_entity.pdbx_description
1 polymer ?
#
loop_
_entity_poly.entity_id
_entity_poly.type
_entity_poly.pdbx_seq_one_letter_code
_entity_poly.pdbx_strand_id
1 'polypeptide(L)'
;MNGRTKDLVLRVLDSHRIMAIATNRPDGWPQVTTVGYISDGFMLYCFVAANSQKRANILLDARVSAAAHPSSDLVSLLRLEPEIFSLLDYSKGFGHSELITFSDRDLDLHLADQLHRWDGQAH
;
A
#
# COMPACT_ATOMS: atom_id res chain seq x y z
N MET A 1 -14.64 6.31 18.82
CA MET A 1 -14.75 6.93 17.48
C MET A 1 -16.19 6.78 17.01
N ASN A 2 -16.81 7.83 16.44
CA ASN A 2 -18.19 7.71 15.92
C ASN A 2 -18.20 6.97 14.56
N GLY A 3 -19.36 6.48 14.13
CA GLY A 3 -19.50 5.72 12.88
C GLY A 3 -19.03 6.48 11.64
N ARG A 4 -19.44 7.75 11.48
CA ARG A 4 -19.05 8.58 10.33
C ARG A 4 -17.55 8.79 10.19
N THR A 5 -16.85 9.05 11.30
CA THR A 5 -15.40 9.21 11.30
C THR A 5 -14.71 7.89 10.94
N LYS A 6 -15.22 6.77 11.46
CA LYS A 6 -14.72 5.43 11.12
C LYS A 6 -14.80 5.17 9.61
N ASP A 7 -15.97 5.43 9.03
CA ASP A 7 -16.24 5.19 7.60
C ASP A 7 -15.42 6.12 6.69
N LEU A 8 -15.17 7.36 7.13
CA LEU A 8 -14.27 8.26 6.40
C LEU A 8 -12.84 7.74 6.39
N VAL A 9 -12.31 7.33 7.54
CA VAL A 9 -10.93 6.82 7.64
C VAL A 9 -10.76 5.58 6.77
N LEU A 10 -11.69 4.63 6.83
CA LEU A 10 -11.63 3.41 6.02
C LEU A 10 -11.64 3.73 4.52
N ARG A 11 -12.50 4.66 4.06
CA ARG A 11 -12.52 5.08 2.65
C ARG A 11 -11.20 5.72 2.20
N VAL A 12 -10.56 6.51 3.05
CA VAL A 12 -9.25 7.12 2.72
C VAL A 12 -8.17 6.04 2.60
N LEU A 13 -8.14 5.10 3.53
CA LEU A 13 -7.19 3.99 3.51
C LEU A 13 -7.40 3.08 2.29
N ASP A 14 -8.66 2.76 1.96
CA ASP A 14 -8.99 1.88 0.83
C ASP A 14 -8.75 2.52 -0.55
N SER A 15 -8.75 3.85 -0.64
CA SER A 15 -8.57 4.58 -1.91
C SER A 15 -7.11 4.84 -2.29
N HIS A 16 -6.15 4.73 -1.36
CA HIS A 16 -4.75 5.07 -1.60
C HIS A 16 -3.84 3.87 -1.39
N ARG A 17 -2.71 3.86 -2.10
CA ARG A 17 -1.65 2.85 -1.92
C ARG A 17 -0.33 3.46 -1.50
N ILE A 18 -0.31 4.76 -1.24
CA ILE A 18 0.87 5.52 -0.83
C ILE A 18 0.53 6.35 0.40
N MET A 19 1.42 6.35 1.40
CA MET A 19 1.33 7.20 2.58
C MET A 19 2.71 7.70 3.00
N ALA A 20 2.76 8.75 3.80
CA ALA A 20 3.98 9.14 4.49
C ALA A 20 3.99 8.52 5.89
N ILE A 21 5.12 7.92 6.29
CA ILE A 21 5.33 7.45 7.66
C ILE A 21 6.45 8.23 8.33
N ALA A 22 6.23 8.64 9.58
CA ALA A 22 7.20 9.26 10.46
C ALA A 22 7.69 8.23 11.48
N THR A 23 9.02 8.09 11.60
CA THR A 23 9.69 7.18 12.53
C THR A 23 10.68 7.97 13.39
N ASN A 24 10.94 7.49 14.60
CA ASN A 24 11.95 8.09 15.49
C ASN A 24 13.32 7.49 15.20
N ARG A 25 14.32 8.32 14.94
CA ARG A 25 15.71 7.87 14.86
C ARG A 25 16.30 7.69 16.25
N PRO A 26 17.39 6.91 16.41
CA PRO A 26 18.07 6.73 17.69
C PRO A 26 18.61 8.05 18.29
N ASP A 27 18.89 9.04 17.44
CA ASP A 27 19.34 10.38 17.84
C ASP A 27 18.19 11.33 18.26
N GLY A 28 16.95 10.83 18.30
CA GLY A 28 15.76 11.57 18.72
C GLY A 28 15.14 12.45 17.65
N TRP A 29 15.78 12.62 16.49
CA TRP A 29 15.18 13.38 15.39
C TRP A 29 14.13 12.55 14.64
N PRO A 30 13.00 13.14 14.26
CA PRO A 30 12.00 12.45 13.45
C PRO A 30 12.48 12.31 12.00
N GLN A 31 12.09 11.20 11.37
CA GLN A 31 12.32 10.97 9.95
C GLN A 31 11.01 10.60 9.26
N VAL A 32 10.68 11.32 8.18
CA VAL A 32 9.49 11.07 7.36
C VAL A 32 9.89 10.49 6.00
N THR A 33 9.12 9.53 5.51
CA THR A 33 9.37 8.84 4.24
C THR A 33 8.06 8.37 3.61
N THR A 34 7.96 8.45 2.29
CA THR A 34 6.85 7.89 1.53
C THR A 34 7.02 6.38 1.37
N VAL A 35 5.94 5.63 1.60
CA VAL A 35 5.89 4.17 1.44
C VAL A 35 4.66 3.75 0.67
N GLY A 36 4.78 2.65 -0.06
CA GLY A 36 3.62 1.90 -0.52
C GLY A 36 2.98 1.14 0.66
N TYR A 37 1.66 1.03 0.67
CA TYR A 37 0.95 0.27 1.72
C TYR A 37 -0.31 -0.43 1.19
N ILE A 38 -0.77 -1.42 1.96
CA ILE A 38 -2.12 -2.01 1.88
C ILE A 38 -2.81 -1.89 3.24
N SER A 39 -4.13 -1.77 3.25
CA SER A 39 -4.97 -1.75 4.45
C SER A 39 -5.81 -3.01 4.57
N ASP A 40 -5.92 -3.54 5.79
CA ASP A 40 -6.97 -4.48 6.21
C ASP A 40 -7.77 -3.81 7.32
N GLY A 41 -8.85 -3.12 6.93
CA GLY A 41 -9.56 -2.20 7.81
C GLY A 41 -8.64 -1.08 8.34
N PHE A 42 -8.31 -1.13 9.63
CA PHE A 42 -7.38 -0.17 10.27
C PHE A 42 -5.94 -0.69 10.39
N MET A 43 -5.70 -1.95 10.04
CA MET A 43 -4.35 -2.50 10.03
C MET A 43 -3.64 -2.09 8.75
N LEU A 44 -2.44 -1.54 8.90
CA LEU A 44 -1.64 -1.01 7.79
C LEU A 44 -0.41 -1.89 7.59
N TYR A 45 -0.20 -2.36 6.37
CA TYR A 45 1.00 -3.11 5.99
C TYR A 45 1.79 -2.28 4.99
N CYS A 46 3.02 -1.90 5.36
CA CYS A 46 3.87 -1.05 4.54
C CYS A 46 4.97 -1.88 3.85
N PHE A 47 5.23 -1.60 2.58
CA PHE A 47 6.36 -2.18 1.86
C PHE A 47 7.64 -1.39 2.18
N VAL A 48 8.61 -2.04 2.80
CA VAL A 48 9.91 -1.45 3.15
C VAL A 48 11.04 -2.44 2.86
N ALA A 49 12.20 -1.95 2.42
CA ALA A 49 13.36 -2.83 2.23
C ALA A 49 13.85 -3.41 3.57
N ALA A 50 14.29 -4.67 3.56
CA ALA A 50 14.71 -5.42 4.76
C ALA A 50 15.89 -4.78 5.52
N ASN A 51 16.74 -4.02 4.82
CA ASN A 51 17.86 -3.27 5.40
C ASN A 51 17.61 -1.76 5.49
N SER A 52 16.36 -1.32 5.32
CA SER A 52 16.04 0.12 5.32
C SER A 52 16.15 0.75 6.71
N GLN A 53 16.56 2.02 6.73
CA GLN A 53 16.63 2.82 7.96
C GLN A 53 15.30 2.87 8.72
N LYS A 54 14.18 3.05 8.02
CA LYS A 54 12.83 3.08 8.64
C LYS A 54 12.47 1.78 9.35
N ARG A 55 12.89 0.62 8.81
CA ARG A 55 12.72 -0.67 9.50
C ARG A 55 13.55 -0.72 10.79
N ALA A 56 14.81 -0.30 10.73
CA ALA A 56 15.66 -0.23 11.92
C ALA A 56 15.09 0.72 12.99
N ASN A 57 14.59 1.89 12.58
CA ASN A 57 13.92 2.85 13.46
C ASN A 57 12.70 2.21 14.14
N ILE A 58 11.80 1.57 13.38
CA ILE A 58 10.57 0.94 13.90
C ILE A 58 10.87 -0.23 14.86
N LEU A 59 11.91 -1.02 14.57
CA LEU A 59 12.34 -2.11 15.45
C LEU A 59 12.92 -1.62 16.77
N LEU A 60 13.55 -0.44 16.78
CA LEU A 60 14.06 0.20 18.00
C LEU A 60 12.96 0.94 18.77
N ASP A 61 12.06 1.61 18.06
CA ASP A 61 10.93 2.37 18.62
C ASP A 61 9.71 2.24 17.70
N ALA A 62 8.70 1.48 18.17
CA ALA A 62 7.50 1.16 17.41
C ALA A 62 6.53 2.35 17.26
N ARG A 63 6.83 3.52 17.84
CA ARG A 63 6.00 4.72 17.69
C ARG A 63 6.17 5.28 16.28
N VAL A 64 5.08 5.24 15.52
CA VAL A 64 4.98 5.73 14.14
C VAL A 64 3.79 6.66 14.03
N SER A 65 3.92 7.69 13.19
CA SER A 65 2.78 8.46 12.68
C SER A 65 2.66 8.23 11.18
N ALA A 66 1.43 8.15 10.67
CA ALA A 66 1.16 7.98 9.25
C ALA A 66 0.23 9.09 8.74
N ALA A 67 0.53 9.62 7.56
CA ALA A 67 -0.31 10.54 6.84
C ALA A 67 -0.74 9.89 5.51
N ALA A 68 -2.03 9.59 5.42
CA ALA A 68 -2.70 9.22 4.19
C ALA A 68 -3.57 10.40 3.74
N HIS A 69 -3.63 10.63 2.44
CA HIS A 69 -4.43 11.69 1.85
C HIS A 69 -5.66 11.09 1.19
N PRO A 70 -6.84 11.76 1.24
CA PRO A 70 -7.99 11.37 0.45
C PRO A 70 -7.69 11.53 -1.04
N SER A 71 -8.45 10.82 -1.87
CA SER A 71 -8.33 10.97 -3.33
C SER A 71 -8.77 12.37 -3.66
N SER A 72 -7.98 13.07 -4.46
CA SER A 72 -8.49 14.21 -5.19
C SER A 72 -9.45 13.68 -6.25
N ASP A 73 -10.59 14.34 -6.45
CA ASP A 73 -11.49 14.09 -7.58
C ASP A 73 -10.79 14.26 -8.95
N LEU A 74 -9.56 14.79 -8.94
CA LEU A 74 -8.67 14.91 -10.10
C LEU A 74 -7.83 13.64 -10.39
N VAL A 75 -7.94 12.59 -9.58
CA VAL A 75 -7.18 11.35 -9.75
C VAL A 75 -8.11 10.19 -10.10
N SER A 76 -7.93 9.61 -11.30
CA SER A 76 -8.66 8.43 -11.74
C SER A 76 -7.92 7.16 -11.34
N LEU A 77 -8.63 6.21 -10.74
CA LEU A 77 -8.13 4.84 -10.56
C LEU A 77 -8.33 4.07 -11.88
N LEU A 78 -7.25 3.49 -12.40
CA LEU A 78 -7.28 2.66 -13.61
C LEU A 78 -7.09 1.19 -13.23
N ARG A 79 -7.98 0.32 -13.73
CA ARG A 79 -7.75 -1.13 -13.74
C ARG A 79 -6.87 -1.45 -14.94
N LEU A 80 -5.76 -2.11 -14.69
CA LEU A 80 -4.88 -2.65 -15.72
C LEU A 80 -5.02 -4.17 -15.72
N GLU A 81 -5.24 -4.75 -16.90
CA GLU A 81 -5.13 -6.19 -17.12
C GLU A 81 -3.76 -6.44 -17.73
N PRO A 82 -2.80 -6.94 -16.92
CA PRO A 82 -1.43 -7.07 -17.35
C PRO A 82 -1.27 -8.28 -18.27
N GLU A 83 -0.62 -8.10 -19.41
CA GLU A 83 -0.13 -9.23 -20.22
C GLU A 83 1.22 -9.75 -19.68
N ILE A 84 2.05 -8.83 -19.15
CA ILE A 84 3.42 -9.11 -18.69
C ILE A 84 3.69 -8.41 -17.35
N PHE A 85 4.32 -9.10 -16.40
CA PHE A 85 4.94 -8.53 -15.19
C PHE A 85 6.47 -8.66 -15.23
N SER A 86 7.16 -7.66 -14.71
CA SER A 86 8.59 -7.74 -14.40
C SER A 86 8.77 -7.98 -12.90
N LEU A 87 9.16 -9.19 -12.52
CA LEU A 87 9.43 -9.56 -11.13
C LEU A 87 10.89 -9.25 -10.78
N LEU A 88 11.09 -8.41 -9.77
CA LEU A 88 12.42 -8.16 -9.18
C LEU A 88 12.69 -9.17 -8.06
N ASP A 89 13.61 -10.11 -8.27
CA ASP A 89 13.97 -11.14 -7.31
C ASP A 89 15.31 -10.81 -6.63
N TYR A 90 15.23 -10.10 -5.50
CA TYR A 90 16.41 -9.72 -4.73
C TYR A 90 17.11 -10.88 -4.02
N SER A 91 16.55 -12.10 -4.00
CA SER A 91 17.24 -13.28 -3.46
C SER A 91 18.41 -13.73 -4.36
N LYS A 92 18.36 -13.36 -5.65
CA LYS A 92 19.37 -13.70 -6.68
C LYS A 92 20.39 -12.58 -6.93
N GLY A 93 20.32 -11.48 -6.17
CA GLY A 93 21.19 -10.32 -6.32
C GLY A 93 20.49 -9.11 -6.92
N PHE A 94 21.10 -7.93 -6.74
CA PHE A 94 20.52 -6.66 -7.16
C PHE A 94 20.45 -6.55 -8.69
N GLY A 95 19.28 -6.15 -9.20
CA GLY A 95 19.04 -5.98 -10.63
C GLY A 95 18.60 -7.25 -11.38
N HIS A 96 18.45 -8.39 -10.69
CA HIS A 96 17.87 -9.58 -11.29
C HIS A 96 16.36 -9.40 -11.47
N SER A 97 15.93 -9.39 -12.74
CA SER A 97 14.53 -9.25 -13.12
C SER A 97 14.11 -10.39 -14.05
N GLU A 98 12.94 -10.94 -13.81
CA GLU A 98 12.32 -11.98 -14.63
C GLU A 98 11.00 -11.46 -15.21
N LEU A 99 10.70 -11.80 -16.47
CA LEU A 99 9.44 -11.45 -17.10
C LEU A 99 8.46 -12.63 -16.99
N ILE A 100 7.25 -12.34 -16.51
CA ILE A 100 6.18 -13.30 -16.31
C ILE A 100 5.02 -12.91 -17.21
N THR A 101 4.51 -13.83 -18.02
CA THR A 101 3.31 -13.64 -18.85
C THR A 101 2.09 -14.25 -18.17
N PHE A 102 0.93 -13.62 -18.29
CA PHE A 102 -0.32 -14.12 -17.72
C PHE A 102 -1.21 -14.76 -18.81
N SER A 103 -1.88 -15.85 -18.46
CA SER A 103 -3.02 -16.37 -19.20
C SER A 103 -4.34 -15.88 -18.59
N ASP A 104 -5.45 -16.01 -19.33
CA ASP A 104 -6.79 -15.68 -18.81
C ASP A 104 -7.09 -16.39 -17.48
N ARG A 105 -6.59 -17.62 -17.32
CA ARG A 105 -6.76 -18.42 -16.10
C ARG A 105 -6.00 -17.84 -14.89
N ASP A 106 -4.88 -17.17 -15.12
CA ASP A 106 -4.08 -16.55 -14.06
C ASP A 106 -4.72 -15.23 -13.59
N LEU A 107 -5.47 -14.57 -14.47
CA LEU A 107 -6.26 -13.38 -14.19
C LEU A 107 -7.63 -13.71 -13.55
N ASP A 108 -8.11 -14.95 -13.72
CA ASP A 108 -9.34 -15.51 -13.13
C ASP A 108 -9.21 -15.89 -11.63
N LEU A 109 -8.32 -15.23 -10.89
CA LEU A 109 -8.36 -15.28 -9.42
C LEU A 109 -9.58 -14.49 -8.96
N HIS A 110 -10.61 -15.21 -8.51
CA HIS A 110 -11.90 -14.66 -8.09
C HIS A 110 -11.75 -13.43 -7.18
N LEU A 111 -11.95 -12.25 -7.77
CA LEU A 111 -12.28 -11.00 -7.08
C LEU A 111 -13.57 -11.13 -6.24
N ALA A 112 -14.33 -12.22 -6.39
CA ALA A 112 -15.58 -12.48 -5.69
C ALA A 112 -15.42 -12.52 -4.15
N ASP A 113 -14.30 -13.03 -3.63
CA ASP A 113 -14.03 -13.03 -2.18
C ASP A 113 -13.46 -11.68 -1.68
N GLN A 114 -13.07 -10.81 -2.61
CA GLN A 114 -12.54 -9.46 -2.37
C GLN A 114 -13.50 -8.38 -2.89
N LEU A 115 -14.80 -8.67 -3.00
CA LEU A 115 -15.86 -7.72 -3.35
C LEU A 115 -15.99 -6.62 -2.29
N HIS A 116 -15.03 -5.71 -2.24
CA HIS A 116 -15.32 -4.32 -2.01
C HIS A 116 -16.35 -3.93 -3.08
N ARG A 117 -17.58 -3.64 -2.63
CA ARG A 117 -18.67 -3.07 -3.42
C ARG A 117 -18.14 -1.98 -4.33
N TRP A 118 -17.88 -2.37 -5.57
CA TRP A 118 -17.40 -1.54 -6.66
C TRP A 118 -18.57 -1.27 -7.62
N ASP A 119 -19.75 -1.01 -7.07
CA ASP A 119 -20.90 -0.50 -7.78
C ASP A 119 -20.75 1.02 -7.91
N GLY A 120 -20.19 1.43 -9.05
CA GLY A 120 -20.13 2.80 -9.54
C GLY A 120 -21.51 3.37 -9.85
N GLN A 121 -22.34 3.57 -8.83
CA GLN A 121 -23.59 4.29 -8.91
C GLN A 121 -23.52 5.51 -7.98
N ALA A 122 -23.24 6.67 -8.58
CA ALA A 122 -23.84 7.92 -8.15
C ALA A 122 -23.95 8.85 -9.37
N HIS A 123 -25.17 8.90 -9.89
CA HIS A 123 -25.73 10.04 -10.62
C HIS A 123 -25.74 11.29 -9.74
#